data_AF-A0AAX3EB94-F1
#
_entry.id   AF-A0AAX3EB94-F1
#
_cell.length_a   1.000
_cell.length_b   1.000
_cell.length_c   1.000
_cell.angle_alpha   90.00
_cell.angle_beta   90.00
_cell.angle_gamma   90.00
#
_symmetry.space_group_name_H-M   'P 1'
#
loop_
_entity.id
_entity.type
_entity.pdbx_description
1 polymer ?
#
loop_
_entity_poly.entity_id
_entity_poly.type
_entity_poly.pdbx_seq_one_letter_code
_entity_poly.pdbx_strand_id
1 'polypeptide(L)' 'MGTITLSIDDGTEQDFRRLVEKILGKRKGALGEAATEAMKIWIREKTQEEVAQDALELTEKAYHLGARKYTSRKDLYDR' A
#
# COMPACT_ATOMS: atom_id res chain seq x y z
N MET A 1 -14.16 17.92 6.76
CA MET A 1 -14.63 16.75 6.00
C MET A 1 -14.76 17.18 4.55
N GLY A 2 -13.90 16.69 3.66
CA GLY A 2 -14.03 16.97 2.22
C GLY A 2 -15.03 16.00 1.60
N THR A 3 -15.76 16.44 0.57
CA THR A 3 -16.65 15.60 -0.21
C THR A 3 -16.02 15.34 -1.57
N ILE A 4 -16.00 14.08 -1.99
CA ILE A 4 -15.53 13.68 -3.32
C ILE A 4 -16.67 12.95 -3.99
N THR A 5 -17.00 13.35 -5.22
CA THR A 5 -17.96 12.64 -6.08
C THR A 5 -17.16 11.80 -7.06
N LEU A 6 -17.39 10.48 -7.04
CA LEU A 6 -16.69 9.51 -7.87
C LEU A 6 -17.71 8.67 -8.62
N SER A 7 -17.37 8.28 -9.85
CA SER A 7 -18.08 7.23 -10.57
C SER A 7 -17.31 5.92 -10.38
N ILE A 8 -17.99 4.90 -9.89
CA ILE A 8 -17.44 3.58 -9.59
C ILE A 8 -18.30 2.57 -10.37
N ASP A 9 -17.67 1.49 -10.83
CA ASP A 9 -18.41 0.36 -11.38
C ASP A 9 -19.48 -0.16 -10.39
N ASP A 10 -20.68 -0.42 -10.88
CA ASP A 10 -21.83 -0.79 -10.05
C ASP A 10 -21.60 -2.08 -9.26
N GLY A 11 -20.93 -3.07 -9.85
CA GLY A 11 -20.62 -4.33 -9.16
C GLY A 11 -19.67 -4.09 -7.99
N THR A 12 -18.64 -3.28 -8.23
CA THR A 12 -17.67 -2.90 -7.21
C THR A 12 -18.31 -2.10 -6.06
N GLU A 13 -19.20 -1.16 -6.37
CA GLU A 13 -19.94 -0.38 -5.36
C GLU A 13 -20.81 -1.29 -4.49
N GLN A 14 -21.55 -2.21 -5.12
CA GLN A 14 -22.43 -3.12 -4.41
C GLN A 14 -21.67 -4.09 -3.52
N ASP A 15 -20.55 -4.65 -4.00
CA ASP A 15 -19.69 -5.53 -3.22
C ASP A 15 -19.10 -4.82 -2.02
N PHE A 16 -18.60 -3.60 -2.23
CA PHE A 16 -18.06 -2.78 -1.15
C PHE A 16 -19.13 -2.46 -0.11
N ARG A 17 -20.32 -2.04 -0.54
CA ARG A 17 -21.43 -1.74 0.37
C ARG A 17 -21.85 -2.96 1.19
N ARG A 18 -21.99 -4.13 0.57
CA ARG A 18 -22.31 -5.38 1.27
C ARG A 18 -21.25 -5.75 2.31
N LEU A 19 -19.97 -5.57 1.97
CA LEU A 19 -18.88 -5.83 2.89
C LEU A 19 -18.93 -4.90 4.10
N VAL A 20 -19.16 -3.60 3.88
CA VAL A 20 -19.30 -2.61 4.96
C VAL A 20 -20.46 -2.95 5.86
N GLU A 21 -21.63 -3.30 5.31
CA GLU A 21 -22.78 -3.72 6.10
C GLU A 21 -22.49 -4.96 6.95
N LYS A 22 -21.72 -5.91 6.43
CA LYS A 22 -21.32 -7.13 7.16
C LYS A 22 -20.37 -6.85 8.32
N ILE A 23 -19.42 -5.92 8.16
CA ILE A 23 -18.37 -5.66 9.15
C ILE A 23 -18.81 -4.62 10.18
N LEU A 24 -19.34 -3.49 9.71
CA LEU A 24 -19.65 -2.32 10.55
C LEU A 24 -21.14 -2.20 10.90
N GLY A 25 -21.99 -3.05 10.30
CA GLY A 25 -23.43 -2.98 10.42
C GLY A 25 -24.06 -1.85 9.61
N LYS A 26 -25.40 -1.77 9.64
CA LYS A 26 -26.17 -0.70 9.00
C LYS A 26 -26.27 0.51 9.92
N ARG A 27 -25.27 1.40 9.88
CA ARG A 27 -25.32 2.70 10.58
C ARG A 27 -24.91 3.86 9.69
N LYS A 28 -25.47 5.03 9.99
CA LYS A 28 -25.10 6.28 9.31
C LYS A 28 -23.59 6.50 9.45
N GLY A 29 -22.93 6.77 8.33
CA GLY A 29 -21.49 7.02 8.29
C GLY A 29 -20.59 5.79 8.09
N ALA A 30 -21.10 4.55 8.20
CA ALA A 30 -20.30 3.35 8.04
C ALA A 30 -19.59 3.28 6.67
N LEU A 31 -20.30 3.64 5.59
CA LEU A 31 -19.72 3.68 4.24
C LEU A 31 -18.60 4.72 4.11
N GLY A 32 -18.77 5.90 4.72
CA GLY A 32 -17.75 6.95 4.71
C GLY A 32 -16.53 6.60 5.55
N GLU A 33 -16.73 5.92 6.68
CA GLU A 33 -15.66 5.40 7.54
C GLU A 33 -14.83 4.35 6.80
N ALA A 34 -15.48 3.36 6.19
CA ALA A 34 -14.83 2.34 5.39
C ALA A 34 -14.12 2.93 4.15
N ALA A 35 -14.73 3.90 3.46
CA ALA A 35 -14.09 4.57 2.33
C ALA A 35 -12.83 5.33 2.78
N THR A 36 -12.87 5.98 3.94
CA THR A 36 -11.71 6.67 4.52
C THR A 36 -10.60 5.68 4.86
N GLU A 37 -10.95 4.53 5.43
CA GLU A 37 -10.00 3.46 5.74
C GLU A 37 -9.34 2.91 4.47
N ALA A 38 -10.15 2.57 3.45
CA ALA A 38 -9.65 2.09 2.16
C ALA A 38 -8.68 3.08 1.50
N MET A 39 -9.00 4.37 1.51
CA MET A 39 -8.12 5.41 0.99
C MET A 39 -6.79 5.49 1.76
N LYS A 40 -6.82 5.37 3.10
CA LYS A 40 -5.59 5.37 3.91
C LYS A 40 -4.69 4.18 3.59
N ILE A 41 -5.27 2.99 3.43
CA ILE A 41 -4.54 1.78 3.06
C ILE A 41 -3.89 1.98 1.69
N TRP A 42 -4.66 2.43 0.69
CA TRP A 42 -4.15 2.68 -0.65
C TRP A 42 -3.00 3.70 -0.68
N ILE A 43 -3.15 4.83 0.02
CA ILE A 43 -2.09 5.84 0.14
C ILE A 43 -0.83 5.21 0.71
N ARG A 44 -0.96 4.47 1.82
CA ARG A 44 0.18 3.82 2.47
C ARG A 44 0.88 2.84 1.53
N GLU A 45 0.12 1.99 0.85
CA GLU A 45 0.66 0.99 -0.08
C GLU A 45 1.43 1.67 -1.22
N LYS A 46 0.85 2.71 -1.83
CA LYS A 46 1.49 3.41 -2.95
C LYS A 46 2.72 4.20 -2.55
N THR A 47 2.71 4.84 -1.37
CA THR A 47 3.92 5.50 -0.85
C THR A 47 5.04 4.49 -0.54
N GLN A 48 4.71 3.30 -0.03
CA GLN A 48 5.72 2.27 0.22
C GLN A 48 6.28 1.67 -1.07
N GLU A 49 5.44 1.48 -2.09
CA GLU A 49 5.85 1.04 -3.42
C GLU A 49 6.83 2.02 -4.06
N GLU A 50 6.55 3.32 -3.98
CA GLU A 50 7.43 4.39 -4.48
C GLU A 50 8.78 4.38 -3.75
N VAL A 51 8.79 4.32 -2.41
CA VAL A 51 10.03 4.24 -1.63
C VAL A 51 10.85 2.99 -1.98
N ALA A 52 10.19 1.84 -2.17
CA ALA A 52 10.86 0.61 -2.53
C ALA A 52 11.48 0.70 -3.94
N GLN A 53 10.75 1.30 -4.90
CA GLN A 53 11.24 1.52 -6.25
C GLN A 53 12.42 2.50 -6.26
N ASP A 54 12.33 3.61 -5.54
CA ASP A 54 13.43 4.57 -5.39
C ASP A 54 14.67 3.94 -4.77
N ALA A 55 14.49 3.09 -3.75
CA ALA A 55 15.60 2.37 -3.12
C ALA A 55 16.25 1.36 -4.08
N LEU A 56 15.46 0.67 -4.91
CA LEU A 56 15.97 -0.21 -5.97
C LEU A 56 16.73 0.58 -7.03
N GLU A 57 16.19 1.71 -7.51
CA GLU A 57 16.86 2.57 -8.47
C GLU A 57 18.16 3.17 -7.92
N LEU A 58 18.17 3.60 -6.65
CA LEU A 58 19.39 4.06 -5.99
C LEU A 58 20.40 2.91 -5.83
N THR A 59 19.95 1.69 -5.58
CA THR A 59 20.82 0.52 -5.56
C THR A 59 21.39 0.22 -6.93
N GLU A 60 20.61 0.34 -8.01
CA GLU A 60 21.10 0.17 -9.38
C GLU A 60 22.07 1.29 -9.80
N LYS A 61 21.77 2.55 -9.43
CA LYS A 61 22.58 3.72 -9.81
C LYS A 61 23.83 3.89 -8.96
N ALA A 62 23.76 3.66 -7.66
CA ALA A 62 24.87 3.85 -6.72
C ALA A 62 25.81 2.64 -6.65
N TYR A 63 25.37 1.48 -7.14
CA TYR A 63 26.09 0.24 -6.96
C TYR A 63 26.26 -0.51 -8.29
N HIS A 64 27.43 -0.32 -8.89
CA HIS A 64 28.17 -1.50 -9.33
C HIS A 64 28.41 -2.37 -8.08
N LEU A 65 27.42 -3.17 -7.68
CA LEU A 65 27.60 -4.32 -6.77
C LEU A 65 28.48 -5.32 -7.53
N GLY A 66 29.74 -4.95 -7.78
CA GLY A 66 30.72 -5.78 -8.43
C GLY A 66 30.89 -7.01 -7.58
N ALA A 67 30.25 -8.10 -8.02
CA ALA A 67 30.30 -9.45 -7.48
C ALA A 67 30.88 -9.55 -6.06
N ARG A 68 30.32 -8.87 -5.05
CA ARG A 68 30.64 -9.16 -3.66
C ARG A 68 29.91 -10.45 -3.33
N LYS A 69 30.51 -11.55 -3.77
CA LYS A 69 30.16 -12.91 -3.39
C LYS A 69 30.61 -13.08 -1.95
N TYR A 70 29.76 -12.65 -1.02
CA TYR A 70 29.88 -13.07 0.36
C TYR A 70 29.80 -14.59 0.36
N THR A 71 30.90 -15.24 0.71
CA THR A 71 31.03 -16.70 0.60
C THR A 71 30.58 -17.36 1.89
N SER A 72 30.57 -16.62 3.00
CA SER A 72 30.03 -17.06 4.28
C SER A 72 29.17 -15.99 4.96
N ARG A 73 28.22 -16.41 5.82
CA ARG A 73 27.36 -15.51 6.61
C ARG A 73 28.17 -14.59 7.55
N LYS A 74 29.39 -14.98 7.93
CA LYS A 74 30.27 -14.20 8.82
C LYS A 74 30.78 -12.93 8.14
N ASP A 75 31.00 -12.99 6.83
CA ASP A 75 31.46 -11.87 5.99
C ASP A 75 30.47 -10.68 5.96
N LEU A 76 29.21 -10.90 6.36
CA LEU A 76 28.16 -9.89 6.37
C LEU A 76 28.11 -9.07 7.67
N TYR A 77 28.67 -9.60 8.77
CA TYR A 77 28.50 -9.05 10.12
C TYR A 77 29.80 -8.59 10.79
N ASP A 78 30.96 -8.94 10.22
CA ASP A 78 32.24 -8.46 10.75
C ASP A 78 32.47 -6.99 10.31
N ARG A 79 32.27 -6.07 11.27
CA ARG A 79 32.78 -4.69 11.24
C ARG A 79 34.13 -4.63 11.92
#